data_AF-A0A536TVI1-F1
#
_entry.id   AF-A0A536TVI1-F1
#
_cell.length_a   1.000
_cell.length_b   1.000
_cell.length_c   1.000
_cell.angle_alpha   90.00
_cell.angle_beta   90.00
_cell.angle_gamma   90.00
#
_symmetry.space_group_name_H-M   'P 1'
#
loop_
_entity.id
_entity.type
_entity.pdbx_description
1 polymer ?
#
loop_
_entity_poly.entity_id
_entity_poly.type
_entity_poly.pdbx_seq_one_letter_code
_entity_poly.pdbx_strand_id
1 'polypeptide(L)'
;MLVPNHCWYETCDGHTRCAATARGRAATITLCAVWIFKGEHGMMRLCGTILVTTAFLIACAANAAPITFFYTGHLTQIASLDPDSPFPDAITDNTSNPTTFSGSFTFNSFALDNIPGDPQSGSYASVGGPFHFTLALGGLNFDFGGVSIGVLNNYPFPVGDQYQVLYFVNPTDDNPTGIQLSVQLTDLAGTAFAGDSLPLRPPALSAFTFTNFFFTDTIAGNQVEVAGVIDSLQVPEPATYALLMTGLGLAWWRARRSGAKRP
;
A
#
# COMPACT_ATOMS: atom_id res chain seq x y z
N MET A 1 -29.56 -23.37 16.41
CA MET A 1 -30.91 -22.84 16.15
C MET A 1 -30.77 -21.84 15.01
N LEU A 2 -31.05 -22.26 13.77
CA LEU A 2 -30.86 -21.45 12.56
C LEU A 2 -32.20 -20.80 12.20
N VAL A 3 -32.20 -19.47 12.12
CA VAL A 3 -33.35 -18.67 11.66
C VAL A 3 -33.31 -18.62 10.13
N PRO A 4 -34.42 -18.84 9.40
CA PRO A 4 -34.44 -18.71 7.95
C PRO A 4 -34.47 -17.23 7.52
N ASN A 5 -33.64 -16.88 6.54
CA ASN A 5 -33.67 -15.60 5.85
C ASN A 5 -34.83 -15.57 4.85
N HIS A 6 -35.80 -14.69 5.07
CA HIS A 6 -36.83 -14.36 4.09
C HIS A 6 -36.36 -13.22 3.17
N CYS A 7 -36.27 -13.48 1.87
CA CYS A 7 -36.19 -12.43 0.85
C CYS A 7 -37.59 -11.86 0.61
N TRP A 8 -37.76 -10.56 0.87
CA TRP A 8 -38.92 -9.80 0.41
C TRP A 8 -38.66 -9.26 -0.99
N TYR A 9 -39.61 -9.45 -1.91
CA TYR A 9 -39.70 -8.71 -3.17
C TYR A 9 -40.68 -7.56 -2.97
N GLU A 10 -40.23 -6.32 -3.10
CA GLU A 10 -41.10 -5.15 -3.27
C GLU A 10 -41.42 -4.99 -4.76
N THR A 11 -42.70 -5.10 -5.11
CA THR A 11 -43.24 -4.65 -6.39
C THR A 11 -43.41 -3.12 -6.33
N CYS A 12 -42.67 -2.39 -7.17
CA CYS A 12 -42.85 -0.96 -7.35
C CYS A 12 -43.95 -0.69 -8.38
N ASP A 13 -45.10 -0.18 -7.93
CA ASP A 13 -46.10 0.39 -8.82
C ASP A 13 -45.70 1.81 -9.24
N GLY A 14 -46.00 2.13 -10.51
CA GLY A 14 -45.59 3.35 -11.18
C GLY A 14 -46.03 4.62 -10.45
N HIS A 15 -45.09 5.58 -10.41
CA HIS A 15 -45.24 6.94 -9.89
C HIS A 15 -45.06 7.14 -8.38
N THR A 16 -43.83 7.03 -7.87
CA THR A 16 -43.36 7.92 -6.79
C THR A 16 -41.85 8.00 -6.74
N ARG A 17 -41.31 9.17 -6.35
CA ARG A 17 -39.87 9.47 -6.24
C ARG A 17 -39.23 8.59 -5.16
N CYS A 18 -38.22 7.79 -5.52
CA CYS A 18 -37.41 7.06 -4.55
C CYS A 18 -36.39 8.01 -3.90
N ALA A 19 -36.52 8.27 -2.60
CA ALA A 19 -35.46 8.85 -1.79
C ALA A 19 -34.60 7.71 -1.21
N ALA A 20 -33.37 7.58 -1.69
CA ALA A 20 -32.44 6.58 -1.18
C ALA A 20 -31.87 7.03 0.18
N THR A 21 -32.20 6.30 1.25
CA THR A 21 -31.53 6.44 2.55
C THR A 21 -30.46 5.34 2.64
N ALA A 22 -29.19 5.69 2.50
CA ALA A 22 -28.09 4.72 2.53
C ALA A 22 -27.70 4.39 3.98
N ARG A 23 -27.97 3.15 4.42
CA ARG A 23 -27.26 2.52 5.55
C ARG A 23 -26.40 1.39 5.02
N GLY A 24 -25.15 1.37 5.48
CA GLY A 24 -24.04 0.61 4.91
C GLY A 24 -24.33 -0.86 4.64
N ARG A 25 -24.33 -1.21 3.35
CA ARG A 25 -23.91 -2.47 2.75
C ARG A 25 -23.78 -2.23 1.24
N ALA A 26 -22.83 -2.92 0.61
CA ALA A 26 -22.40 -2.70 -0.78
C ALA A 26 -23.57 -2.38 -1.72
N ALA A 27 -23.62 -1.14 -2.22
CA ALA A 27 -24.65 -0.70 -3.13
C ALA A 27 -24.44 -1.35 -4.50
N THR A 28 -25.27 -2.33 -4.85
CA THR A 28 -25.37 -2.84 -6.22
C THR A 28 -26.06 -1.78 -7.07
N ILE A 29 -25.30 -1.04 -7.87
CA ILE A 29 -25.83 -0.02 -8.78
C ILE A 29 -26.48 -0.75 -9.97
N THR A 30 -27.81 -0.79 -10.00
CA THR A 30 -28.56 -1.29 -11.16
C THR A 30 -28.72 -0.14 -12.16
N LEU A 31 -28.02 -0.23 -13.30
CA LEU A 31 -28.15 0.73 -14.40
C LEU A 31 -29.44 0.47 -15.17
N CYS A 32 -30.45 1.33 -14.99
CA CYS A 32 -31.57 1.42 -15.93
C CYS A 32 -31.07 1.97 -17.27
N ALA A 33 -30.92 1.10 -18.26
CA ALA A 33 -30.69 1.50 -19.63
C ALA A 33 -31.97 2.19 -20.17
N VAL A 34 -31.95 3.53 -20.26
CA VAL A 34 -33.00 4.30 -20.92
C VAL A 34 -32.87 4.09 -22.43
N TRP A 35 -33.78 3.29 -23.00
CA TRP A 35 -33.93 3.16 -24.44
C TRP A 35 -34.68 4.39 -24.98
N ILE A 36 -33.95 5.29 -25.65
CA ILE A 36 -34.58 6.36 -26.44
C ILE A 36 -34.94 5.77 -27.80
N PHE A 37 -36.22 5.43 -28.00
CA PHE A 37 -36.75 5.01 -29.29
C PHE A 37 -36.83 6.19 -30.26
N LYS A 38 -36.44 5.89 -31.49
CA LYS A 38 -36.18 6.76 -32.64
C LYS A 38 -37.50 7.15 -33.31
N GLY A 39 -37.76 8.45 -33.45
CA GLY A 39 -38.70 8.97 -34.45
C GLY A 39 -38.01 9.02 -35.81
N GLU A 40 -38.69 8.51 -36.84
CA GLU A 40 -38.22 8.51 -38.23
C GLU A 40 -38.16 9.94 -38.80
N HIS A 41 -37.33 10.12 -39.82
CA HIS A 41 -36.98 11.35 -40.55
C HIS A 41 -35.78 12.14 -40.00
N GLY A 42 -34.59 11.81 -40.52
CA GLY A 42 -33.38 12.64 -40.36
C GLY A 42 -32.12 11.83 -40.01
N MET A 43 -31.72 10.91 -40.89
CA MET A 43 -30.54 10.07 -40.69
C MET A 43 -29.24 10.84 -40.98
N MET A 44 -28.81 11.73 -40.08
CA MET A 44 -27.45 12.27 -40.07
C MET A 44 -26.97 12.59 -38.65
N ARG A 45 -25.89 11.91 -38.23
CA ARG A 45 -24.95 12.30 -37.15
C ARG A 45 -25.39 12.15 -35.69
N LEU A 46 -25.86 10.96 -35.29
CA LEU A 46 -26.08 10.62 -33.88
C LEU A 46 -25.31 9.36 -33.41
N CYS A 47 -24.13 9.10 -33.97
CA CYS A 47 -23.25 7.98 -33.55
C CYS A 47 -22.07 8.42 -32.68
N GLY A 48 -21.89 9.72 -32.40
CA GLY A 48 -20.68 10.24 -31.75
C GLY A 48 -20.78 10.46 -30.23
N THR A 49 -21.98 10.46 -29.65
CA THR A 49 -22.21 11.04 -28.32
C THR A 49 -22.44 10.01 -27.21
N ILE A 50 -22.66 8.73 -27.55
CA ILE A 50 -22.99 7.69 -26.56
C ILE A 50 -21.71 7.05 -25.96
N LEU A 51 -20.55 7.20 -26.61
CA LEU A 51 -19.30 6.56 -26.16
C LEU A 51 -18.50 7.37 -25.11
N VAL A 52 -18.93 8.60 -24.81
CA VAL A 52 -18.21 9.49 -23.86
C VAL A 52 -18.76 9.36 -22.43
N THR A 53 -20.03 8.97 -22.26
CA THR A 53 -20.68 8.95 -20.93
C THR A 53 -20.37 7.69 -20.12
N THR A 54 -20.07 6.55 -20.76
CA THR A 54 -19.76 5.29 -20.05
C THR A 54 -18.37 5.30 -19.41
N ALA A 55 -17.46 6.16 -19.88
CA ALA A 55 -16.12 6.29 -19.31
C ALA A 55 -16.08 7.09 -17.99
N PHE A 56 -17.16 7.81 -17.63
CA PHE A 56 -17.17 8.71 -16.47
C PHE A 56 -17.79 8.09 -15.20
N LEU A 57 -18.46 6.93 -15.31
CA LEU A 57 -19.12 6.26 -14.17
C LEU A 57 -18.24 5.20 -13.48
N ILE A 58 -17.00 5.00 -13.93
CA ILE A 58 -15.97 4.24 -13.17
C ILE A 58 -15.27 5.20 -12.20
N ALA A 59 -16.05 6.05 -11.53
CA ALA A 59 -15.56 6.99 -10.55
C ALA A 59 -16.09 6.58 -9.18
N CYS A 60 -15.14 6.26 -8.30
CA CYS A 60 -15.27 6.38 -6.84
C CYS A 60 -16.09 5.29 -6.10
N ALA A 61 -15.76 4.02 -6.30
CA ALA A 61 -15.55 3.21 -5.10
C ALA A 61 -14.18 3.62 -4.55
N ALA A 62 -14.15 4.70 -3.74
CA ALA A 62 -12.96 5.08 -2.97
C ALA A 62 -12.79 4.05 -1.85
N ASN A 63 -12.48 2.81 -2.23
CA ASN A 63 -11.96 1.85 -1.28
C ASN A 63 -10.57 2.35 -0.89
N ALA A 64 -10.33 2.36 0.42
CA ALA A 64 -9.02 2.44 1.01
C ALA A 64 -8.00 1.62 0.23
N ALA A 65 -7.19 2.28 -0.61
CA ALA A 65 -6.19 1.56 -1.37
C ALA A 65 -5.09 1.15 -0.38
N PRO A 66 -4.71 -0.14 -0.35
CA PRO A 66 -3.46 -0.54 0.27
C PRO A 66 -2.34 0.34 -0.27
N ILE A 67 -1.50 0.87 0.63
CA ILE A 67 -0.31 1.63 0.24
C ILE A 67 0.88 0.71 0.43
N THR A 68 1.69 0.58 -0.62
CA THR A 68 2.92 -0.21 -0.61
C THR A 68 4.11 0.73 -0.74
N PHE A 69 5.02 0.64 0.23
CA PHE A 69 6.36 1.25 0.12
C PHE A 69 7.38 0.17 -0.18
N PHE A 70 8.30 0.44 -1.10
CA PHE A 70 9.46 -0.38 -1.39
C PHE A 70 10.67 0.23 -0.73
N TYR A 71 11.56 -0.61 -0.22
CA TYR A 71 12.80 -0.19 0.39
C TYR A 71 13.98 -1.01 -0.15
N THR A 72 15.15 -0.37 -0.11
CA THR A 72 16.43 -1.03 -0.34
C THR A 72 17.42 -0.56 0.71
N GLY A 73 18.42 -1.37 0.99
CA GLY A 73 19.48 -1.02 1.94
C GLY A 73 20.68 -1.95 1.81
N HIS A 74 21.61 -1.81 2.76
CA HIS A 74 22.77 -2.68 2.88
C HIS A 74 23.03 -3.06 4.34
N LEU A 75 23.59 -4.27 4.53
CA LEU A 75 23.96 -4.77 5.84
C LEU A 75 25.15 -3.99 6.40
N THR A 76 25.09 -3.71 7.70
CA THR A 76 26.18 -3.09 8.47
C THR A 76 26.66 -3.98 9.61
N GLN A 77 25.89 -5.03 9.94
CA GLN A 77 26.24 -5.98 10.97
C GLN A 77 25.60 -7.34 10.70
N ILE A 78 26.40 -8.40 10.85
CA ILE A 78 25.91 -9.79 10.93
C ILE A 78 26.21 -10.27 12.36
N ALA A 79 25.20 -10.21 13.23
CA ALA A 79 25.39 -10.44 14.65
C ALA A 79 25.45 -11.93 15.00
N SER A 80 24.67 -12.76 14.31
CA SER A 80 24.67 -14.22 14.51
C SER A 80 24.35 -14.96 13.23
N LEU A 81 25.18 -15.98 12.96
CA LEU A 81 24.94 -17.08 12.01
C LEU A 81 25.45 -18.35 12.69
N ASP A 82 24.56 -19.14 13.27
CA ASP A 82 24.93 -20.39 13.96
C ASP A 82 24.78 -21.60 13.01
N PRO A 83 25.74 -22.54 12.98
CA PRO A 83 27.15 -22.35 12.65
C PRO A 83 27.40 -22.25 11.14
N ASP A 84 26.40 -22.59 10.32
CA ASP A 84 26.42 -22.54 8.86
C ASP A 84 25.46 -21.46 8.36
N SER A 85 25.91 -20.63 7.41
CA SER A 85 25.05 -19.63 6.77
C SER A 85 23.86 -20.33 6.09
N PRO A 86 22.60 -20.06 6.49
CA PRO A 86 21.44 -20.66 5.84
C PRO A 86 21.08 -20.02 4.50
N PHE A 87 21.81 -18.96 4.10
CA PHE A 87 21.59 -18.23 2.85
C PHE A 87 22.22 -18.96 1.65
N PRO A 88 21.48 -19.14 0.54
CA PRO A 88 22.04 -19.62 -0.72
C PRO A 88 23.20 -18.77 -1.25
N ASP A 89 23.08 -17.44 -1.10
CA ASP A 89 24.13 -16.50 -1.46
C ASP A 89 24.84 -16.01 -0.20
N ALA A 90 26.18 -16.02 -0.20
CA ALA A 90 26.95 -15.54 0.93
C ALA A 90 26.62 -14.08 1.25
N ILE A 91 26.32 -13.81 2.53
CA ILE A 91 26.08 -12.46 3.02
C ILE A 91 27.32 -11.89 3.71
N THR A 92 27.51 -10.58 3.66
CA THR A 92 28.65 -9.86 4.25
C THR A 92 28.27 -8.45 4.68
N ASP A 93 28.86 -7.97 5.78
CA ASP A 93 28.82 -6.59 6.27
C ASP A 93 30.11 -5.81 5.94
N ASN A 94 30.93 -6.35 5.02
CA ASN A 94 32.15 -5.67 4.58
C ASN A 94 31.82 -4.32 3.93
N THR A 95 32.31 -3.24 4.53
CA THR A 95 32.04 -1.85 4.09
C THR A 95 32.45 -1.54 2.65
N SER A 96 33.36 -2.33 2.04
CA SER A 96 33.75 -2.15 0.63
C SER A 96 32.77 -2.77 -0.37
N ASN A 97 31.98 -3.76 0.06
CA ASN A 97 30.99 -4.44 -0.75
C ASN A 97 29.95 -5.13 0.15
N PRO A 98 29.13 -4.37 0.88
CA PRO A 98 28.16 -4.95 1.80
C PRO A 98 27.04 -5.64 1.01
N THR A 99 26.47 -6.70 1.58
CA THR A 99 25.29 -7.34 1.01
C THR A 99 24.12 -6.37 1.03
N THR A 100 23.48 -6.21 -0.13
CA THR A 100 22.26 -5.42 -0.24
C THR A 100 21.04 -6.26 0.10
N PHE A 101 20.01 -5.58 0.57
CA PHE A 101 18.69 -6.16 0.77
C PHE A 101 17.64 -5.26 0.14
N SER A 102 16.47 -5.83 -0.13
CA SER A 102 15.32 -5.08 -0.62
C SER A 102 14.03 -5.69 -0.10
N GLY A 103 12.93 -4.96 -0.21
CA GLY A 103 11.64 -5.46 0.22
C GLY A 103 10.55 -4.45 0.00
N SER A 104 9.38 -4.77 0.55
CA SER A 104 8.25 -3.88 0.57
C SER A 104 7.37 -4.12 1.79
N PHE A 105 6.66 -3.10 2.23
CA PHE A 105 5.58 -3.26 3.20
C PHE A 105 4.32 -2.60 2.69
N THR A 106 3.20 -3.30 2.85
CA THR A 106 1.87 -2.87 2.42
C THR A 106 0.97 -2.72 3.62
N PHE A 107 0.38 -1.54 3.80
CA PHE A 107 -0.46 -1.21 4.95
C PHE A 107 -1.81 -0.62 4.54
N ASN A 108 -2.76 -0.65 5.47
CA ASN A 108 -4.06 -0.04 5.33
C ASN A 108 -3.94 1.47 5.55
N SER A 109 -4.17 2.27 4.50
CA SER A 109 -4.18 3.74 4.58
C SER A 109 -5.26 4.31 5.50
N PHE A 110 -6.21 3.48 5.94
CA PHE A 110 -7.29 3.82 6.88
C PHE A 110 -7.17 3.04 8.19
N ALA A 111 -6.00 2.50 8.49
CA ALA A 111 -5.73 1.95 9.82
C ALA A 111 -6.05 3.04 10.86
N LEU A 112 -6.91 2.69 11.82
CA LEU A 112 -7.20 3.58 12.93
C LEU A 112 -5.97 3.66 13.82
N ASP A 113 -5.72 4.85 14.34
CA ASP A 113 -4.75 5.01 15.42
C ASP A 113 -5.26 4.30 16.68
N ASN A 114 -4.44 3.43 17.25
CA ASN A 114 -4.71 2.73 18.50
C ASN A 114 -4.43 3.58 19.74
N ILE A 115 -3.84 4.78 19.59
CA ILE A 115 -3.53 5.71 20.68
C ILE A 115 -4.09 7.13 20.38
N PRO A 116 -5.37 7.28 19.99
CA PRO A 116 -5.91 8.54 19.45
C PRO A 116 -5.99 9.72 20.46
N GLY A 117 -5.58 9.50 21.72
CA GLY A 117 -5.54 10.52 22.76
C GLY A 117 -4.15 11.12 23.01
N ASP A 118 -3.10 10.56 22.40
CA ASP A 118 -1.73 11.05 22.53
C ASP A 118 -1.28 11.70 21.23
N PRO A 119 -1.18 13.05 21.15
CA PRO A 119 -0.79 13.75 19.92
C PRO A 119 0.68 13.53 19.51
N GLN A 120 1.46 12.83 20.33
CA GLN A 120 2.88 12.54 20.07
C GLN A 120 3.11 11.10 19.62
N SER A 121 2.12 10.22 19.71
CA SER A 121 2.31 8.79 19.50
C SER A 121 1.13 8.17 18.75
N GLY A 122 1.38 7.69 17.54
CA GLY A 122 0.41 6.97 16.72
C GLY A 122 0.82 5.51 16.55
N SER A 123 -0.17 4.60 16.59
CA SER A 123 0.05 3.17 16.36
C SER A 123 -1.00 2.60 15.41
N TYR A 124 -0.53 2.06 14.28
CA TYR A 124 -1.36 1.65 13.17
C TYR A 124 -1.10 0.20 12.81
N ALA A 125 -2.06 -0.68 13.05
CA ALA A 125 -1.97 -2.10 12.71
C ALA A 125 -2.74 -2.41 11.42
N SER A 126 -2.09 -3.15 10.52
CA SER A 126 -2.71 -3.68 9.30
C SER A 126 -2.57 -5.20 9.29
N VAL A 127 -3.70 -5.92 9.32
CA VAL A 127 -3.75 -7.39 9.42
C VAL A 127 -4.61 -8.00 8.33
N GLY A 128 -4.25 -9.21 7.89
CA GLY A 128 -4.92 -9.92 6.79
C GLY A 128 -4.46 -9.45 5.40
N GLY A 129 -4.89 -10.16 4.35
CA GLY A 129 -4.60 -9.76 2.98
C GLY A 129 -5.33 -8.47 2.61
N PRO A 130 -4.69 -7.50 1.94
CA PRO A 130 -3.40 -7.59 1.22
C PRO A 130 -2.20 -6.97 1.98
N PHE A 131 -2.18 -6.97 3.31
CA PHE A 131 -1.12 -6.31 4.09
C PHE A 131 0.01 -7.27 4.43
N HIS A 132 1.22 -6.94 3.98
CA HIS A 132 2.39 -7.82 4.05
C HIS A 132 3.68 -7.01 4.27
N PHE A 133 4.69 -7.63 4.89
CA PHE A 133 6.05 -7.11 5.00
C PHE A 133 7.00 -8.16 4.40
N THR A 134 7.67 -7.79 3.30
CA THR A 134 8.51 -8.68 2.49
C THR A 134 9.97 -8.28 2.58
N LEU A 135 10.88 -9.25 2.55
CA LEU A 135 12.33 -9.07 2.57
C LEU A 135 12.99 -10.01 1.55
N ALA A 136 13.90 -9.49 0.74
CA ALA A 136 14.80 -10.25 -0.12
C ALA A 136 16.24 -10.04 0.40
N LEU A 137 16.89 -11.13 0.79
CA LEU A 137 18.23 -11.13 1.38
C LEU A 137 18.94 -12.46 1.13
N GLY A 138 20.19 -12.42 0.68
CA GLY A 138 21.05 -13.60 0.54
C GLY A 138 20.46 -14.71 -0.34
N GLY A 139 19.72 -14.37 -1.39
CA GLY A 139 19.06 -15.34 -2.27
C GLY A 139 17.72 -15.90 -1.75
N LEU A 140 17.28 -15.47 -0.56
CA LEU A 140 15.98 -15.84 0.01
C LEU A 140 14.96 -14.70 -0.13
N ASN A 141 13.67 -15.07 -0.16
CA ASN A 141 12.55 -14.14 -0.10
C ASN A 141 11.63 -14.53 1.06
N PHE A 142 11.38 -13.58 1.95
CA PHE A 142 10.48 -13.69 3.09
C PHE A 142 9.23 -12.87 2.83
N ASP A 143 8.08 -13.37 3.25
CA ASP A 143 6.78 -12.70 3.15
C ASP A 143 5.99 -12.92 4.44
N PHE A 144 5.80 -11.84 5.19
CA PHE A 144 5.16 -11.84 6.50
C PHE A 144 3.79 -11.16 6.43
N GLY A 145 2.76 -11.87 6.90
CA GLY A 145 1.38 -11.38 6.85
C GLY A 145 1.08 -10.36 7.95
N GLY A 146 0.91 -9.10 7.55
CA GLY A 146 0.60 -7.97 8.43
C GLY A 146 1.78 -7.04 8.68
N VAL A 147 1.46 -5.84 9.16
CA VAL A 147 2.44 -4.80 9.49
C VAL A 147 1.90 -3.90 10.58
N SER A 148 2.75 -3.55 11.54
CA SER A 148 2.48 -2.52 12.54
C SER A 148 3.38 -1.32 12.29
N ILE A 149 2.78 -0.13 12.27
CA ILE A 149 3.50 1.13 12.07
C ILE A 149 3.34 1.98 13.32
N GLY A 150 4.48 2.40 13.88
CA GLY A 150 4.55 3.40 14.95
C GLY A 150 5.04 4.73 14.39
N VAL A 151 4.40 5.81 14.81
CA VAL A 151 4.82 7.18 14.49
C VAL A 151 4.96 7.94 15.80
N LEU A 152 6.16 8.41 16.10
CA LEU A 152 6.42 9.30 17.22
C LEU A 152 6.73 10.68 16.68
N ASN A 153 6.06 11.71 17.21
CA ASN A 153 6.16 13.10 16.79
C ASN A 153 6.61 13.98 17.96
N ASN A 154 7.82 14.49 17.85
CA ASN A 154 8.52 15.30 18.84
C ASN A 154 8.50 14.65 20.23
N TYR A 155 8.76 13.34 20.27
CA TYR A 155 8.75 12.56 21.50
C TYR A 155 9.98 12.95 22.35
N PRO A 156 9.85 12.99 23.69
CA PRO A 156 10.94 13.42 24.56
C PRO A 156 12.28 12.74 24.26
N PHE A 157 13.37 13.52 24.37
CA PHE A 157 14.74 13.06 24.19
C PHE A 157 14.98 11.76 24.99
N PRO A 158 15.63 10.73 24.40
CA PRO A 158 16.49 10.78 23.21
C PRO A 158 15.82 10.42 21.87
N VAL A 159 14.49 10.40 21.79
CA VAL A 159 13.82 9.84 20.61
C VAL A 159 13.61 10.86 19.50
N GLY A 160 13.01 12.02 19.80
CA GLY A 160 12.61 12.99 18.77
C GLY A 160 11.46 12.43 17.92
N ASP A 161 11.58 12.54 16.60
CA ASP A 161 10.64 11.92 15.67
C ASP A 161 11.08 10.50 15.34
N GLN A 162 10.12 9.57 15.28
CA GLN A 162 10.39 8.19 14.91
C GLN A 162 9.32 7.64 13.98
N TYR A 163 9.76 6.94 12.94
CA TYR A 163 8.90 6.11 12.10
C TYR A 163 9.38 4.67 12.18
N GLN A 164 8.55 3.80 12.72
CA GLN A 164 8.87 2.39 12.88
C GLN A 164 7.86 1.53 12.11
N VAL A 165 8.37 0.62 11.31
CA VAL A 165 7.61 -0.44 10.65
C VAL A 165 8.08 -1.76 11.25
N LEU A 166 7.16 -2.57 11.74
CA LEU A 166 7.47 -3.77 12.50
C LEU A 166 6.55 -4.92 12.10
N TYR A 167 7.16 -6.07 11.87
CA TYR A 167 6.52 -7.38 11.99
C TYR A 167 7.25 -8.16 13.08
N PHE A 168 6.49 -8.84 13.94
CA PHE A 168 7.06 -9.60 15.04
C PHE A 168 6.23 -10.84 15.36
N VAL A 169 6.91 -11.95 15.63
CA VAL A 169 6.36 -13.20 16.14
C VAL A 169 7.19 -13.62 17.34
N ASN A 170 6.52 -13.91 18.45
CA ASN A 170 7.19 -14.39 19.67
C ASN A 170 7.95 -15.71 19.38
N PRO A 171 9.07 -15.95 20.09
CA PRO A 171 9.73 -17.24 20.10
C PRO A 171 8.80 -18.42 20.40
N THR A 172 9.07 -19.55 19.76
CA THR A 172 8.42 -20.86 19.98
C THR A 172 9.46 -21.97 20.03
N ASP A 173 9.07 -23.19 20.42
CA ASP A 173 9.98 -24.34 20.41
C ASP A 173 10.55 -24.64 19.01
N ASP A 174 9.74 -24.41 17.97
CA ASP A 174 10.13 -24.61 16.56
C ASP A 174 10.86 -23.40 15.94
N ASN A 175 10.78 -22.22 16.58
CA ASN A 175 11.47 -21.00 16.18
C ASN A 175 11.95 -20.25 17.45
N PRO A 176 13.08 -20.67 18.06
CA PRO A 176 13.52 -20.20 19.37
C PRO A 176 13.94 -18.73 19.39
N THR A 177 14.21 -18.12 18.24
CA THR A 177 14.50 -16.68 18.11
C THR A 177 13.23 -15.86 17.93
N GLY A 178 12.14 -16.48 17.51
CA GLY A 178 11.00 -15.79 16.94
C GLY A 178 11.36 -15.14 15.61
N ILE A 179 10.48 -14.24 15.16
CA ILE A 179 10.70 -13.43 13.95
C ILE A 179 10.62 -11.97 14.35
N GLN A 180 11.60 -11.17 13.94
CA GLN A 180 11.46 -9.73 13.93
C GLN A 180 11.97 -9.21 12.59
N LEU A 181 11.14 -8.43 11.90
CA LEU A 181 11.54 -7.63 10.76
C LEU A 181 11.15 -6.18 11.06
N SER A 182 12.12 -5.28 11.08
CA SER A 182 11.84 -3.88 11.35
C SER A 182 12.66 -2.89 10.55
N VAL A 183 12.00 -1.80 10.17
CA VAL A 183 12.61 -0.57 9.66
C VAL A 183 12.32 0.53 10.67
N GLN A 184 13.36 1.26 11.09
CA GLN A 184 13.24 2.34 12.05
C GLN A 184 13.98 3.57 11.53
N LEU A 185 13.25 4.67 11.35
CA LEU A 185 13.79 5.97 10.99
C LEU A 185 13.68 6.88 12.21
N THR A 186 14.77 7.54 12.60
CA THR A 186 14.81 8.40 13.79
C THR A 186 15.41 9.76 13.45
N ASP A 187 14.70 10.84 13.75
CA ASP A 187 15.17 12.22 13.69
C ASP A 187 15.26 12.81 15.10
N LEU A 188 16.48 12.97 15.60
CA LEU A 188 16.73 13.52 16.92
C LEU A 188 16.33 14.99 17.06
N ALA A 189 16.15 15.71 15.94
CA ALA A 189 15.74 17.11 15.96
C ALA A 189 14.22 17.30 16.15
N GLY A 190 13.41 16.25 15.92
CA GLY A 190 11.95 16.32 16.04
C GLY A 190 11.28 17.19 14.98
N THR A 191 11.78 17.13 13.74
CA THR A 191 11.32 17.97 12.62
C THR A 191 10.85 17.20 11.39
N ALA A 192 11.06 15.89 11.35
CA ALA A 192 10.65 15.01 10.26
C ALA A 192 9.13 14.89 10.12
N PHE A 193 8.38 15.04 11.23
CA PHE A 193 6.93 14.96 11.27
C PHE A 193 6.27 16.23 11.80
N ALA A 194 5.02 16.44 11.37
CA ALA A 194 4.16 17.52 11.88
C ALA A 194 3.10 17.00 12.87
N GLY A 195 3.02 15.68 13.03
CA GLY A 195 1.98 14.97 13.78
C GLY A 195 2.27 13.47 13.83
N ASP A 196 1.51 12.75 14.65
CA ASP A 196 1.52 11.29 14.82
C ASP A 196 0.74 10.53 13.73
N SER A 197 0.14 11.24 12.77
CA SER A 197 -0.68 10.68 11.71
C SER A 197 0.10 9.72 10.82
N LEU A 198 -0.50 8.60 10.43
CA LEU A 198 0.07 7.62 9.51
C LEU A 198 0.51 8.26 8.16
N PRO A 199 1.81 8.26 7.82
CA PRO A 199 2.29 8.81 6.56
C PRO A 199 1.76 8.04 5.35
N LEU A 200 1.04 8.73 4.46
CA LEU A 200 0.54 8.15 3.20
C LEU A 200 1.55 8.26 2.04
N ARG A 201 2.71 8.88 2.30
CA ARG A 201 3.85 8.97 1.39
C ARG A 201 5.12 8.54 2.15
N PRO A 202 6.13 8.00 1.46
CA PRO A 202 7.41 7.69 2.07
C PRO A 202 7.99 8.91 2.78
N PRO A 203 8.33 8.80 4.07
CA PRO A 203 9.12 9.82 4.73
C PRO A 203 10.46 10.03 4.00
N ALA A 204 10.89 11.27 3.86
CA ALA A 204 12.15 11.58 3.19
C ALA A 204 13.32 11.13 4.07
N LEU A 205 14.14 10.19 3.60
CA LEU A 205 15.26 9.64 4.40
C LEU A 205 16.25 10.71 4.86
N SER A 206 16.42 11.80 4.11
CA SER A 206 17.28 12.93 4.46
C SER A 206 16.81 13.72 5.69
N ALA A 207 15.57 13.51 6.14
CA ALA A 207 15.05 14.13 7.37
C ALA A 207 15.46 13.35 8.64
N PHE A 208 15.98 12.13 8.51
CA PHE A 208 16.30 11.25 9.64
C PHE A 208 17.81 11.19 9.89
N THR A 209 18.18 11.16 11.16
CA THR A 209 19.56 10.95 11.62
C THR A 209 19.96 9.47 11.51
N PHE A 210 19.03 8.56 11.77
CA PHE A 210 19.23 7.11 11.68
C PHE A 210 18.19 6.46 10.80
N THR A 211 18.60 5.48 9.99
CA THR A 211 17.75 4.73 9.06
C THR A 211 17.95 3.22 9.23
N ASN A 212 17.70 2.72 10.44
CA ASN A 212 18.04 1.36 10.84
C ASN A 212 17.14 0.30 10.21
N PHE A 213 17.75 -0.83 9.88
CA PHE A 213 17.10 -2.08 9.51
C PHE A 213 17.54 -3.18 10.49
N PHE A 214 16.60 -4.05 10.86
CA PHE A 214 16.89 -5.21 11.70
C PHE A 214 16.05 -6.41 11.26
N PHE A 215 16.68 -7.58 11.19
CA PHE A 215 16.03 -8.84 10.91
C PHE A 215 16.60 -9.97 11.79
N THR A 216 15.71 -10.71 12.44
CA THR A 216 16.03 -11.95 13.14
C THR A 216 15.01 -13.04 12.81
N ASP A 217 15.48 -14.27 12.61
CA ASP A 217 14.66 -15.45 12.37
C ASP A 217 15.48 -16.74 12.63
N THR A 218 14.81 -17.87 12.72
CA THR A 218 15.41 -19.21 12.64
C THR A 218 15.18 -19.80 11.26
N ILE A 219 16.23 -19.88 10.44
CA ILE A 219 16.16 -20.34 9.06
C ILE A 219 16.86 -21.70 8.96
N ALA A 220 16.11 -22.74 8.57
CA ALA A 220 16.62 -24.11 8.48
C ALA A 220 17.29 -24.62 9.77
N GLY A 221 16.79 -24.17 10.93
CA GLY A 221 17.33 -24.52 12.25
C GLY A 221 18.48 -23.62 12.73
N ASN A 222 18.94 -22.69 11.90
CA ASN A 222 20.04 -21.77 12.23
C ASN A 222 19.48 -20.41 12.65
N GLN A 223 19.98 -19.88 13.76
CA GLN A 223 19.69 -18.51 14.17
C GLN A 223 20.36 -17.53 13.20
N VAL A 224 19.58 -16.56 12.72
CA VAL A 224 20.05 -15.45 11.90
C VAL A 224 19.71 -14.15 12.61
N GLU A 225 20.70 -13.27 12.75
CA GLU A 225 20.49 -11.90 13.20
C GLU A 225 21.35 -10.95 12.39
N VAL A 226 20.71 -10.02 11.70
CA VAL A 226 21.38 -9.04 10.84
C VAL A 226 20.81 -7.64 11.08
N ALA A 227 21.68 -6.64 10.94
CA ALA A 227 21.29 -5.24 10.95
C ALA A 227 21.90 -4.51 9.75
N GLY A 228 21.26 -3.40 9.38
CA GLY A 228 21.67 -2.62 8.22
C GLY A 228 21.12 -1.20 8.26
N VAL A 229 21.29 -0.51 7.15
CA VAL A 229 20.73 0.82 6.92
C VAL A 229 19.88 0.85 5.67
N ILE A 230 18.82 1.66 5.69
CA ILE A 230 17.95 1.91 4.54
C ILE A 230 18.54 3.01 3.67
N ASP A 231 18.75 2.69 2.40
CA ASP A 231 19.28 3.60 1.38
C ASP A 231 18.17 4.26 0.55
N SER A 232 17.04 3.57 0.37
CA SER A 232 15.89 4.12 -0.37
C SER A 232 14.56 3.69 0.21
N LEU A 233 13.57 4.57 0.11
CA LEU A 233 12.17 4.32 0.46
C LEU A 233 11.28 5.03 -0.56
N GLN A 234 10.48 4.28 -1.32
CA GLN A 234 9.73 4.81 -2.46
C GLN A 234 8.36 4.14 -2.63
N VAL A 235 7.42 4.86 -3.24
CA VAL A 235 6.14 4.31 -3.74
C VAL A 235 6.34 3.95 -5.21
N PRO A 236 5.84 2.80 -5.68
CA PRO A 236 5.88 2.52 -7.12
C PRO A 236 5.13 3.64 -7.82
N GLU A 237 5.75 4.26 -8.82
CA GLU A 237 5.08 5.32 -9.56
C GLU A 237 3.73 4.78 -10.03
N PRO A 238 2.61 5.44 -9.70
CA PRO A 238 1.32 4.95 -10.14
C PRO A 238 1.35 4.83 -11.66
N ALA A 239 0.49 3.99 -12.22
CA ALA A 239 0.35 3.83 -13.67
C ALA A 239 -0.04 5.14 -14.41
N THR A 240 0.04 6.31 -13.77
CA THR A 240 0.10 7.65 -14.33
C THR A 240 0.94 7.71 -15.60
N TYR A 241 2.09 7.04 -15.70
CA TYR A 241 2.84 6.99 -16.97
C TYR A 241 2.06 6.24 -18.05
N ALA A 242 1.49 5.08 -17.74
CA ALA A 242 0.64 4.35 -18.68
C ALA A 242 -0.61 5.17 -19.05
N LEU A 243 -1.23 5.86 -18.10
CA LEU A 243 -2.39 6.72 -18.31
C LEU A 243 -2.03 7.95 -19.16
N LEU A 244 -0.89 8.58 -18.89
CA LEU A 244 -0.36 9.71 -19.66
C LEU A 244 -0.05 9.28 -21.09
N MET A 245 0.65 8.15 -21.27
CA MET A 245 0.96 7.61 -22.59
C MET A 245 -0.31 7.19 -23.34
N THR A 246 -1.30 6.64 -22.65
CA THR A 246 -2.62 6.33 -23.23
C THR A 246 -3.33 7.63 -23.65
N GLY A 247 -3.31 8.66 -22.81
CA GLY A 247 -3.87 9.98 -23.11
C GLY A 247 -3.20 10.63 -24.33
N LEU A 248 -1.87 10.61 -24.40
CA LEU A 248 -1.11 11.11 -25.54
C LEU A 248 -1.39 10.29 -26.81
N GLY A 249 -1.46 8.97 -26.71
CA GLY A 249 -1.80 8.08 -27.84
C GLY A 249 -3.20 8.38 -28.40
N LEU A 250 -4.19 8.59 -27.54
CA LEU A 250 -5.56 8.96 -27.93
C LEU A 250 -5.61 10.37 -28.56
N ALA A 251 -4.88 11.34 -28.01
CA ALA A 251 -4.81 12.69 -28.55
C ALA A 251 -4.19 12.70 -29.96
N TRP A 252 -3.11 11.97 -30.17
CA TRP A 252 -2.45 11.83 -31.47
C TRP A 252 -3.33 11.13 -32.50
N TRP A 253 -4.01 10.05 -32.12
CA TRP A 253 -4.95 9.35 -32.99
C TRP A 253 -6.10 10.27 -33.44
N ARG A 254 -6.61 11.10 -32.52
CA ARG A 254 -7.64 12.11 -32.84
C ARG A 254 -7.11 13.17 -33.81
N ALA A 255 -5.90 13.68 -33.59
CA ALA A 255 -5.28 14.68 -34.46
C ALA A 255 -5.10 14.18 -35.91
N ARG A 256 -4.69 12.92 -36.09
CA ARG A 256 -4.59 12.28 -37.42
C ARG A 256 -5.93 12.22 -38.14
N ARG A 257 -7.02 11.93 -37.43
CA ARG A 257 -8.36 11.88 -38.03
C ARG A 257 -8.91 13.25 -38.42
N SER A 258 -8.53 14.32 -37.71
CA SER A 258 -8.93 15.69 -38.08
C SER A 258 -8.20 16.25 -39.29
N GLY A 259 -6.98 15.79 -39.59
CA GLY A 259 -6.19 16.26 -40.73
C GLY A 259 -6.62 15.72 -42.10
N ALA A 260 -7.36 14.60 -42.15
CA ALA A 260 -7.76 13.94 -43.39
C ALA A 260 -8.94 14.61 -44.14
N LYS A 261 -9.31 15.85 -43.78
CA LYS A 261 -10.38 16.63 -44.42
C LYS A 261 -9.88 17.98 -44.96
N ARG A 262 -8.85 17.97 -45.79
CA ARG A 262 -8.51 19.13 -46.63
C ARG A 262 -8.55 18.69 -48.10
N PRO A 263 -9.59 19.08 -48.87
CA PRO A 263 -9.62 18.94 -50.32
C PRO A 263 -8.62 19.88 -51.00
#